data_AF-A0A0C1MMW1-F1
#
_entry.id   AF-A0A0C1MMW1-F1
#
_cell.length_a   1.000
_cell.length_b   1.000
_cell.length_c   1.000
_cell.angle_alpha   90.00
_cell.angle_beta   90.00
_cell.angle_gamma   90.00
#
_symmetry.space_group_name_H-M   'P 1'
#
loop_
_entity.id
_entity.type
_entity.pdbx_description
1 polymer ?
#
loop_
_entity_poly.entity_id
_entity_poly.type
_entity_poly.pdbx_seq_one_letter_code
_entity_poly.pdbx_strand_id
1 'polypeptide(L)'
;MERVSDETWYAVLLFFSLIIVPFLIGLAIFKMYRKVFPVKPSEYDSVVEELDANRIGFFKPFLIGWLICGPIVFWFYNEYLVHV
;
A
#
# COMPACT_ATOMS: atom_id res chain seq x y z
N MET A 1 -15.61 -31.30 2.91
CA MET A 1 -15.20 -29.91 3.16
C MET A 1 -16.35 -29.24 3.87
N GLU A 2 -16.19 -28.94 5.14
CA GLU A 2 -17.15 -28.17 5.94
C GLU A 2 -17.45 -26.88 5.18
N ARG A 3 -18.73 -26.58 4.94
CA ARG A 3 -19.12 -25.34 4.25
C ARG A 3 -18.77 -24.18 5.17
N VAL A 4 -17.62 -23.58 4.92
CA VAL A 4 -17.23 -22.31 5.52
C VAL A 4 -18.34 -21.30 5.17
N SER A 5 -18.92 -20.66 6.18
CA SER A 5 -19.98 -19.65 6.02
C SER A 5 -19.52 -18.57 5.03
N ASP A 6 -20.43 -18.11 4.16
CA ASP A 6 -20.14 -17.06 3.18
C ASP A 6 -19.61 -15.78 3.86
N GLU A 7 -20.05 -15.52 5.09
CA GLU A 7 -19.56 -14.43 5.96
C GLU A 7 -18.04 -14.49 6.19
N THR A 8 -17.49 -15.69 6.36
CA THR A 8 -16.05 -15.89 6.55
C THR A 8 -15.27 -15.51 5.29
N TRP A 9 -15.81 -15.80 4.10
CA TRP A 9 -15.18 -15.40 2.84
C TRP A 9 -15.17 -13.89 2.66
N TYR A 10 -16.24 -13.20 3.05
CA TYR A 10 -16.26 -11.73 3.06
C TYR A 10 -15.24 -11.14 4.02
N ALA A 11 -15.10 -11.69 5.22
CA ALA A 11 -14.08 -11.24 6.18
C ALA A 11 -12.65 -11.44 5.66
N VAL A 12 -12.38 -12.58 5.00
CA VAL A 12 -11.09 -12.87 4.37
C VAL A 12 -10.79 -11.87 3.25
N LEU A 13 -11.74 -11.61 2.36
CA LEU A 13 -11.57 -10.63 1.28
C LEU A 13 -11.33 -9.23 1.83
N LEU A 14 -12.03 -8.83 2.90
CA LEU A 14 -11.83 -7.54 3.55
C LEU A 14 -10.42 -7.43 4.15
N PHE A 15 -9.93 -8.48 4.80
CA PHE A 15 -8.57 -8.52 5.34
C PHE A 15 -7.51 -8.37 4.25
N PHE A 16 -7.64 -9.10 3.13
CA PHE A 16 -6.70 -8.96 2.01
C PHE A 16 -6.79 -7.59 1.33
N SER A 17 -7.99 -7.04 1.21
CA SER A 17 -8.22 -5.69 0.65
C SER A 17 -7.49 -4.62 1.47
N LEU A 18 -7.51 -4.70 2.80
CA LEU A 18 -6.80 -3.78 3.70
C LEU A 18 -5.28 -3.77 3.48
N ILE A 19 -4.70 -4.83 2.92
CA ILE A 19 -3.25 -4.90 2.66
C ILE A 19 -2.97 -4.52 1.20
N ILE A 20 -3.73 -5.08 0.26
CA ILE A 20 -3.48 -4.93 -1.18
C ILE A 20 -3.82 -3.52 -1.66
N VAL A 21 -4.94 -2.94 -1.21
CA VAL A 21 -5.41 -1.63 -1.69
C VAL A 21 -4.43 -0.51 -1.31
N PRO A 22 -3.99 -0.37 -0.05
CA PRO A 22 -2.99 0.63 0.31
C PRO A 22 -1.66 0.40 -0.41
N PHE A 23 -1.26 -0.86 -0.58
CA PHE A 23 -0.04 -1.18 -1.31
C PHE A 23 -0.08 -0.68 -2.76
N LEU A 24 -1.17 -0.95 -3.48
CA LEU A 24 -1.34 -0.51 -4.87
C LEU A 24 -1.38 1.01 -5.00
N ILE A 25 -2.07 1.70 -4.08
CA ILE A 25 -2.14 3.17 -4.05
C ILE A 25 -0.76 3.77 -3.79
N GLY A 26 -0.05 3.23 -2.80
CA GLY A 26 1.33 3.61 -2.50
C GLY A 26 2.26 3.45 -3.71
N LEU A 27 2.14 2.32 -4.42
CA LEU A 27 2.92 2.04 -5.62
C LEU A 27 2.58 3.00 -6.76
N ALA A 28 1.30 3.30 -6.96
CA ALA A 28 0.84 4.25 -7.97
C ALA A 28 1.39 5.67 -7.71
N ILE A 29 1.32 6.12 -6.46
CA ILE A 29 1.87 7.43 -6.05
C ILE A 29 3.38 7.45 -6.23
N PHE A 30 4.10 6.41 -5.81
CA PHE A 30 5.55 6.35 -5.94
C PHE A 30 5.99 6.36 -7.42
N LYS A 31 5.26 5.62 -8.26
CA LYS A 31 5.48 5.58 -9.71
C LYS A 31 5.20 6.94 -10.36
N MET A 32 4.14 7.62 -9.95
CA MET A 32 3.78 8.95 -10.44
C MET A 32 4.79 10.01 -9.97
N TYR A 33 5.18 9.96 -8.70
CA TYR A 33 6.19 10.83 -8.13
C TYR A 33 7.54 10.72 -8.86
N ARG A 34 8.03 9.49 -9.10
CA ARG A 34 9.27 9.26 -9.87
C ARG A 34 9.17 9.72 -11.33
N LYS A 35 7.96 9.71 -11.91
CA LYS A 35 7.71 10.21 -13.28
C LYS A 35 7.76 11.75 -13.34
N VAL A 36 7.28 12.43 -12.30
CA VAL A 36 7.26 13.91 -12.23
C VAL A 36 8.61 14.47 -11.77
N PHE A 37 9.25 13.81 -10.81
CA PHE A 37 10.57 14.15 -10.29
C PHE A 37 11.57 13.01 -10.60
N PRO A 38 12.09 12.95 -11.83
CA PRO A 38 13.15 12.01 -12.16
C PRO A 38 14.38 12.39 -11.34
N VAL A 39 14.70 11.57 -10.33
CA VAL A 39 15.93 11.69 -9.55
C VAL A 39 17.08 11.46 -10.53
N LYS A 40 17.84 12.52 -10.84
CA LYS A 40 19.08 12.39 -11.61
C LYS A 40 20.07 11.63 -10.74
N PRO A 41 20.69 10.54 -11.21
CA PRO A 41 21.75 9.89 -10.45
C PRO A 41 22.86 10.92 -10.23
N SER A 42 23.21 11.18 -8.97
CA SER A 42 24.39 11.98 -8.63
C SER A 42 25.61 11.24 -9.14
N GLU A 43 26.50 11.96 -9.83
CA GLU A 43 27.73 11.46 -10.44
C GLU A 43 28.76 10.89 -9.42
N TYR A 44 28.38 10.82 -8.13
CA TYR A 44 29.22 10.45 -7.00
C TYR A 44 28.61 9.35 -6.09
N ASP A 45 27.44 8.79 -6.39
CA ASP A 45 26.89 7.70 -5.58
C ASP A 45 27.62 6.38 -5.87
N SER A 46 27.97 5.66 -4.81
CA SER A 46 28.59 4.34 -4.95
C SER A 46 27.64 3.40 -5.70
N VAL A 47 28.16 2.52 -6.56
CA VAL A 47 27.37 1.52 -7.34
C VAL A 47 26.41 0.71 -6.45
N VAL A 48 26.73 0.58 -5.15
CA VAL A 48 25.92 -0.10 -4.14
C VAL A 48 24.73 0.75 -3.69
N GLU A 49 24.90 2.06 -3.49
CA GLU A 49 23.82 2.99 -3.13
C GLU A 49 22.86 3.22 -4.28
N GLU A 50 23.35 3.28 -5.52
CA GLU A 50 22.48 3.38 -6.70
C GLU A 50 21.59 2.14 -6.86
N LEU A 51 22.13 0.96 -6.54
CA LEU A 51 21.39 -0.31 -6.62
C LEU A 51 20.33 -0.43 -5.51
N ASP A 52 20.62 0.04 -4.29
CA ASP A 52 19.65 0.07 -3.18
C ASP A 52 18.59 1.16 -3.37
N ALA A 53 18.97 2.34 -3.86
CA ALA A 53 18.04 3.41 -4.21
C ALA A 53 17.06 3.01 -5.33
N ASN A 54 17.50 2.14 -6.25
CA ASN A 54 16.64 1.62 -7.32
C ASN A 54 15.74 0.46 -6.85
N ARG A 55 16.05 -0.17 -5.71
CA ARG A 55 15.20 -1.18 -5.07
C ARG A 55 14.08 -0.46 -4.32
N ILE A 56 12.93 -0.32 -4.96
CA ILE A 56 11.71 0.18 -4.30
C ILE A 56 11.33 -0.85 -3.22
N GLY A 57 11.78 -0.63 -1.98
CA GLY A 57 11.44 -1.50 -0.86
C GLY A 57 9.93 -1.49 -0.62
N PHE A 58 9.33 -2.67 -0.42
CA PHE A 58 7.87 -2.87 -0.22
C PHE A 58 7.26 -1.92 0.82
N PHE A 59 8.02 -1.64 1.88
CA PHE A 59 7.55 -0.91 3.06
C PHE A 59 7.28 0.58 2.81
N LYS A 60 8.09 1.26 1.98
CA LYS A 60 7.94 2.70 1.68
C LYS A 60 6.62 3.04 0.98
N PRO A 61 6.27 2.44 -0.19
CA PRO A 61 4.99 2.68 -0.83
C PRO A 61 3.84 2.17 0.05
N PHE A 62 3.98 1.04 0.74
CA PHE A 62 2.95 0.53 1.64
C PHE A 62 2.57 1.53 2.73
N LEU A 63 3.55 2.11 3.44
CA LEU A 63 3.30 3.12 4.47
C LEU A 63 2.64 4.38 3.90
N ILE A 64 3.10 4.87 2.74
CA ILE A 64 2.51 6.04 2.08
C ILE A 64 1.05 5.76 1.70
N GLY A 65 0.79 4.59 1.13
CA GLY A 65 -0.55 4.14 0.80
C GLY A 65 -1.44 4.06 2.02
N TRP A 66 -0.93 3.54 3.15
CA TRP A 66 -1.65 3.49 4.42
C TRP A 66 -1.91 4.85 5.05
N LEU A 67 -0.99 5.81 4.89
CA LEU A 67 -1.21 7.18 5.38
C LEU A 67 -2.44 7.82 4.71
N ILE A 68 -2.66 7.51 3.44
CA ILE A 68 -3.77 8.05 2.64
C ILE A 68 -5.04 7.22 2.80
N CYS A 69 -4.91 5.89 2.82
CA CYS A 69 -6.04 4.98 3.00
C CYS A 69 -6.52 4.91 4.45
N GLY A 70 -5.67 5.19 5.44
CA GLY A 70 -5.98 5.08 6.86
C GLY A 70 -7.22 5.87 7.28
N PRO A 71 -7.34 7.17 6.94
CA PRO A 71 -8.55 7.96 7.22
C PRO A 71 -9.81 7.39 6.55
N ILE A 72 -9.69 6.87 5.33
CA ILE A 72 -10.81 6.29 4.58
C ILE A 72 -11.28 4.98 5.24
N VAL A 73 -10.33 4.13 5.64
CA VAL A 73 -10.60 2.89 6.35
C VAL A 73 -11.21 3.17 7.72
N PHE A 74 -10.70 4.16 8.45
CA PHE A 74 -11.24 4.56 9.75
C PHE A 74 -12.68 5.05 9.63
N TRP A 75 -12.98 5.88 8.62
CA TRP A 75 -14.36 6.32 8.37
C TRP A 75 -15.25 5.13 8.02
N PHE A 76 -14.81 4.25 7.11
CA PHE A 76 -15.59 3.07 6.75
C PHE A 76 -15.86 2.17 7.97
N TYR A 77 -14.87 1.99 8.84
CA TYR A 77 -15.04 1.26 10.09
C TYR A 77 -16.06 1.93 11.02
N ASN A 78 -15.95 3.23 11.23
CA ASN A 78 -16.83 3.98 12.13
C ASN A 78 -18.29 4.03 11.64
N GLU A 79 -18.51 4.11 10.32
CA GLU A 79 -19.86 4.23 9.75
C GLU A 79 -20.55 2.86 9.60
N TYR A 80 -19.81 1.82 9.18
CA TYR A 80 -20.41 0.55 8.76
C TYR A 80 -20.14 -0.61 9.70
N LEU A 81 -19.03 -0.60 10.46
CA LEU A 81 -18.65 -1.72 11.33
C LEU A 81 -18.91 -1.45 12.81
N VAL A 82 -18.98 -0.19 13.24
CA VAL A 82 -19.36 0.17 14.63
C VAL A 82 -20.87 0.04 14.86
N HIS A 83 -21.69 0.06 13.80
CA HIS A 83 -23.16 0.00 13.89
C HIS A 83 -23.75 -1.40 13.58
N VAL A 84 -22.89 -2.40 13.41
CA VAL A 84 -23.24 -3.83 13.30
C VAL A 84 -22.96 -4.51 14.63
#